data_AF-A0A7Y1YUK1-F1
#
_entry.id   AF-A0A7Y1YUK1-F1
#
_cell.length_a   1.000
_cell.length_b   1.000
_cell.length_c   1.000
_cell.angle_alpha   90.00
_cell.angle_beta   90.00
_cell.angle_gamma   90.00
#
_symmetry.space_group_name_H-M   'P 1'
#
loop_
_entity.id
_entity.type
_entity.pdbx_description
1 polymer ?
#
loop_
_entity_poly.entity_id
_entity_poly.type
_entity_poly.pdbx_seq_one_letter_code
_entity_poly.pdbx_strand_id
1 'polypeptide(L)'
;SIYGENVGQILNLVAAEAAPSRQGVLDILQEKPAHILSELPYLKMPAHHDVRSKDINIKRLGAMLYHAHNIETKDFDELLLLKGMGPRTLQSLALVSEVIFGTATRFSDPARFSFAHGGKDGHPFPVPLNTYDQTIDFLDRIVSKSGLDRSEKISAARKLHEMSRRGEQDFIGDEGKFAEVVELQRKEAMRHGGRTVFDDVKRADRDRSAQNNQLELF
;
A
#
# COMPACT_ATOMS: atom_id res chain seq x y z
N SER A 1 26.56 -1.92 12.92
CA SER A 1 26.23 -0.52 12.64
C SER A 1 26.03 -0.35 11.16
N ILE A 2 24.83 0.04 10.73
CA ILE A 2 24.53 0.28 9.31
C ILE A 2 24.89 1.74 9.04
N TYR A 3 25.83 1.97 8.13
CA TYR A 3 26.16 3.30 7.63
C TYR A 3 25.35 3.56 6.36
N GLY A 4 24.49 4.58 6.45
CA GLY A 4 23.71 5.19 5.37
C GLY A 4 23.08 6.45 5.96
N GLU A 5 23.05 7.56 5.22
CA GLU A 5 22.48 8.82 5.72
C GLU A 5 21.01 8.62 6.11
N ASN A 6 20.68 8.96 7.36
CA ASN A 6 19.31 8.90 7.88
C ASN A 6 18.47 9.97 7.18
N VAL A 7 17.62 9.55 6.23
CA VAL A 7 16.75 10.46 5.47
C VAL A 7 15.44 10.80 6.21
N GLY A 8 15.39 10.61 7.53
CA GLY A 8 14.31 11.04 8.41
C GLY A 8 13.63 9.92 9.19
N GLN A 9 12.82 10.33 10.17
CA GLN A 9 11.93 9.44 10.92
C GLN A 9 10.62 9.26 10.15
N ILE A 10 10.16 8.01 10.04
CA ILE A 10 8.84 7.73 9.49
C ILE A 10 7.81 8.24 10.48
N LEU A 11 6.93 9.11 9.99
CA LEU A 11 5.95 9.80 10.80
C LEU A 11 4.78 8.86 11.14
N ASN A 12 4.91 8.10 12.22
CA ASN A 12 3.78 7.35 12.79
C ASN A 12 2.94 8.27 13.69
N LEU A 13 1.91 8.91 13.13
CA LEU A 13 1.03 9.82 13.87
C LEU A 13 0.23 9.18 15.01
N VAL A 14 0.18 7.85 15.10
CA VAL A 14 -0.55 7.13 16.16
C VAL A 14 0.33 6.85 17.37
N ALA A 15 1.66 6.91 17.21
CA ALA A 15 2.60 6.72 18.32
C ALA A 15 2.46 7.83 19.37
N ALA A 16 2.73 7.49 20.65
CA ALA A 16 2.64 8.46 21.75
C ALA A 16 3.60 9.65 21.51
N GLU A 17 4.77 9.34 20.98
CA GLU A 17 5.88 10.24 20.67
C GLU A 17 5.55 11.21 19.53
N ALA A 18 4.54 10.92 18.71
CA ALA A 18 4.12 11.78 17.59
C ALA A 18 3.18 12.93 18.01
N ALA A 19 3.02 13.18 19.32
CA ALA A 19 2.23 14.30 19.82
C ALA A 19 2.65 15.67 19.22
N PRO A 20 3.95 16.00 19.10
CA PRO A 20 4.36 17.26 18.47
C PRO A 20 3.95 17.35 16.99
N SER A 21 4.06 16.25 16.24
CA SER A 21 3.66 16.20 14.83
C SER A 21 2.16 16.34 14.65
N ARG A 22 1.35 15.72 15.52
CA ARG A 22 -0.11 15.92 15.52
C ARG A 22 -0.47 17.38 15.83
N GLN A 23 0.22 18.00 16.78
CA GLN A 23 0.03 19.42 17.10
C GLN A 23 0.39 20.30 15.90
N GLY A 24 1.54 20.08 15.26
CA GLY A 24 1.93 20.84 14.07
C GLY A 24 0.95 20.73 12.91
N VAL A 25 0.30 19.57 12.71
CA VAL A 25 -0.78 19.43 11.71
C VAL A 25 -1.98 20.31 12.07
N LEU A 26 -2.38 20.35 13.35
CA LEU A 26 -3.45 21.24 13.81
C LEU A 26 -3.09 22.71 13.66
N ASP A 27 -1.83 23.06 13.95
CA ASP A 27 -1.33 24.43 13.80
C ASP A 27 -1.40 24.87 12.33
N ILE A 28 -0.98 24.01 11.38
CA ILE A 28 -1.10 24.28 9.94
C ILE A 28 -2.56 24.50 9.51
N LEU A 29 -3.51 23.73 10.04
CA LEU A 29 -4.93 23.88 9.72
C LEU A 29 -5.53 25.19 10.25
N GLN A 30 -4.94 25.77 11.30
CA GLN A 30 -5.34 27.06 11.87
C GLN A 30 -4.58 28.25 11.27
N GLU A 31 -3.50 27.98 10.53
CA GLU A 31 -2.64 28.99 9.92
C GLU A 31 -3.30 29.66 8.71
N LYS A 32 -2.93 30.93 8.43
CA LYS A 32 -3.48 31.61 7.25
C LYS A 32 -2.83 31.07 5.98
N PRO A 33 -3.59 30.82 4.89
CA PRO A 33 -3.04 30.30 3.63
C PRO A 33 -1.88 31.13 3.07
N ALA A 34 -1.88 32.45 3.28
CA ALA A 34 -0.80 33.34 2.85
C ALA A 34 0.56 32.98 3.46
N HIS A 35 0.60 32.55 4.73
CA HIS A 35 1.83 32.14 5.41
C HIS A 35 2.32 30.78 4.90
N ILE A 36 1.41 29.84 4.65
CA ILE A 36 1.76 28.54 4.06
C ILE A 36 2.35 28.71 2.64
N LEU A 37 1.74 29.59 1.84
CA LEU A 37 2.21 29.88 0.49
C LEU A 37 3.61 30.52 0.47
N SER A 38 3.94 31.37 1.46
CA SER A 38 5.29 31.92 1.57
C SER A 38 6.36 30.89 1.95
N GLU A 39 5.97 29.76 2.53
CA GLU A 39 6.87 28.67 2.92
C GLU A 39 7.11 27.65 1.79
N LEU A 40 6.24 27.58 0.78
CA LEU A 40 6.36 26.65 -0.35
C LEU A 40 7.73 26.66 -1.06
N PRO A 41 8.39 27.81 -1.29
CA PRO A 41 9.72 27.83 -1.92
C PRO A 41 10.82 27.12 -1.11
N TYR A 42 10.62 26.93 0.19
CA TYR A 42 11.55 26.23 1.08
C TYR A 42 11.27 24.73 1.19
N LEU A 43 10.15 24.26 0.62
CA LEU A 43 9.78 22.85 0.63
C LEU A 43 10.71 22.04 -0.29
N LYS A 44 11.59 21.24 0.31
CA LYS A 44 12.47 20.31 -0.41
C LYS A 44 11.81 18.95 -0.50
N MET A 45 11.31 18.60 -1.68
CA MET A 45 10.81 17.27 -2.01
C MET A 45 11.45 16.73 -3.29
N PRO A 46 11.54 15.41 -3.47
CA PRO A 46 11.98 14.84 -4.74
C PRO A 46 11.06 15.27 -5.89
N ALA A 47 11.65 15.53 -7.06
CA ALA A 47 10.90 15.89 -8.27
C ALA A 47 10.11 14.72 -8.91
N HIS A 48 10.02 13.58 -8.22
CA HIS A 48 9.39 12.36 -8.68
C HIS A 48 8.47 11.78 -7.63
N HIS A 49 7.41 11.12 -8.09
CA HIS A 49 6.43 10.42 -7.26
C HIS A 49 6.35 8.93 -7.62
N ASP A 50 6.96 8.52 -8.74
CA ASP A 50 7.02 7.12 -9.15
C ASP A 50 7.91 6.32 -8.18
N VAL A 51 7.48 5.09 -7.89
CA VAL A 51 8.22 4.16 -7.04
C VAL A 51 9.29 3.45 -7.88
N ARG A 52 10.56 3.58 -7.48
CA ARG A 52 11.72 3.02 -8.19
C ARG A 52 12.38 1.91 -7.36
N SER A 53 13.23 1.12 -8.02
CA SER A 53 13.97 0.03 -7.36
C SER A 53 14.79 0.51 -6.16
N LYS A 54 15.42 1.69 -6.26
CA LYS A 54 16.19 2.32 -5.18
C LYS A 54 15.36 2.68 -3.94
N ASP A 55 14.03 2.81 -4.07
CA ASP A 55 13.14 3.20 -2.97
C ASP A 55 12.67 1.98 -2.16
N ILE A 56 13.03 0.77 -2.60
CA ILE A 56 12.54 -0.50 -2.05
C ILE A 56 13.67 -1.48 -1.80
N ASN A 57 13.60 -2.21 -0.69
CA ASN A 57 14.41 -3.42 -0.53
C ASN A 57 13.84 -4.54 -1.41
N ILE A 58 14.45 -4.74 -2.59
CA ILE A 58 13.98 -5.73 -3.58
C ILE A 58 13.93 -7.15 -3.04
N LYS A 59 14.86 -7.52 -2.16
CA LYS A 59 14.84 -8.84 -1.51
C LYS A 59 13.57 -9.03 -0.68
N ARG A 60 13.21 -8.03 0.14
CA ARG A 60 11.99 -8.08 0.98
C ARG A 60 10.73 -8.10 0.15
N LEU A 61 10.61 -7.19 -0.81
CA LEU A 61 9.43 -7.13 -1.67
C LEU A 61 9.29 -8.42 -2.49
N GLY A 62 10.37 -8.88 -3.12
CA GLY A 62 10.36 -10.09 -3.94
C GLY A 62 9.99 -11.33 -3.13
N ALA A 63 10.54 -11.49 -1.92
CA ALA A 63 10.14 -12.55 -1.01
C ALA A 63 8.63 -12.50 -0.72
N MET A 64 8.11 -11.33 -0.37
CA MET A 64 6.69 -11.15 -0.11
C MET A 64 5.79 -11.54 -1.27
N LEU A 65 6.12 -11.06 -2.47
CA LEU A 65 5.37 -11.35 -3.67
C LEU A 65 5.40 -12.85 -4.01
N TYR A 66 6.60 -13.45 -3.94
CA TYR A 66 6.80 -14.87 -4.20
C TYR A 66 6.02 -15.74 -3.23
N HIS A 67 6.12 -15.45 -1.92
CA HIS A 67 5.43 -16.24 -0.91
C HIS A 67 3.92 -16.09 -1.04
N ALA A 68 3.40 -14.87 -1.20
CA ALA A 68 1.96 -14.66 -1.36
C ALA A 68 1.35 -15.42 -2.54
N HIS A 69 2.09 -15.60 -3.64
CA HIS A 69 1.65 -16.41 -4.78
C HIS A 69 1.75 -17.91 -4.53
N ASN A 70 2.62 -18.36 -3.63
CA ASN A 70 2.89 -19.77 -3.35
C ASN A 70 2.22 -20.29 -2.04
N ILE A 71 1.49 -19.44 -1.31
CA ILE A 71 0.72 -19.82 -0.10
C ILE A 71 -0.33 -20.91 -0.39
N GLU A 72 -0.62 -21.23 -1.65
CA GLU A 72 -1.70 -22.13 -2.07
C GLU A 72 -1.60 -23.60 -1.62
N THR A 73 -0.51 -24.13 -1.06
CA THR A 73 -0.40 -25.60 -0.92
C THR A 73 0.19 -26.23 0.35
N LYS A 74 0.87 -25.50 1.25
CA LYS A 74 1.55 -26.13 2.41
C LYS A 74 1.14 -25.62 3.79
N ASP A 75 0.76 -24.35 3.89
CA ASP A 75 0.40 -23.71 5.17
C ASP A 75 -1.09 -23.32 5.25
N PHE A 76 -1.93 -23.95 4.41
CA PHE A 76 -3.35 -23.63 4.26
C PHE A 76 -4.16 -23.86 5.55
N ASP A 77 -3.73 -24.82 6.37
CA ASP A 77 -4.34 -25.10 7.67
C ASP A 77 -4.05 -23.98 8.70
N GLU A 78 -2.93 -23.26 8.57
CA GLU A 78 -2.54 -22.20 9.50
C GLU A 78 -3.35 -20.90 9.31
N LEU A 79 -3.98 -20.76 8.14
CA LEU A 79 -4.69 -19.56 7.68
C LEU A 79 -6.15 -19.87 7.29
N LEU A 80 -6.77 -20.89 7.88
CA LEU A 80 -8.17 -21.29 7.60
C LEU A 80 -9.19 -20.13 7.64
N LEU A 81 -8.90 -19.05 8.38
CA LEU A 81 -9.74 -17.84 8.45
C LEU A 81 -9.59 -16.91 7.24
N LEU A 82 -8.49 -17.04 6.49
CA LEU A 82 -8.28 -16.39 5.20
C LEU A 82 -8.86 -17.21 4.04
N LYS A 83 -9.52 -18.34 4.33
CA LYS A 83 -10.16 -19.18 3.31
C LYS A 83 -11.13 -18.34 2.45
N GLY A 84 -10.96 -18.45 1.14
CA GLY A 84 -11.73 -17.68 0.16
C GLY A 84 -11.05 -16.39 -0.29
N MET A 85 -9.91 -16.00 0.30
CA MET A 85 -9.08 -14.92 -0.23
C MET A 85 -8.20 -15.43 -1.36
N GLY A 86 -8.22 -14.73 -2.49
CA GLY A 86 -7.31 -15.04 -3.60
C GLY A 86 -5.86 -14.66 -3.28
N PRO A 87 -4.90 -15.16 -4.07
CA PRO A 87 -3.47 -14.86 -3.91
C PRO A 87 -3.16 -13.36 -3.83
N ARG A 88 -3.91 -12.55 -4.58
CA ARG A 88 -3.79 -11.08 -4.59
C ARG A 88 -4.15 -10.43 -3.25
N THR A 89 -5.22 -10.89 -2.63
CA THR A 89 -5.69 -10.38 -1.33
C THR A 89 -4.77 -10.85 -0.21
N LEU A 90 -4.30 -12.10 -0.28
CA LEU A 90 -3.28 -12.61 0.63
C LEU A 90 -1.98 -11.79 0.55
N GLN A 91 -1.52 -11.45 -0.66
CA GLN A 91 -0.37 -10.56 -0.87
C GLN A 91 -0.57 -9.20 -0.18
N SER A 92 -1.74 -8.60 -0.37
CA SER A 92 -2.06 -7.29 0.20
C SER A 92 -2.09 -7.34 1.72
N LEU A 93 -2.74 -8.37 2.28
CA LEU A 93 -2.78 -8.60 3.71
C LEU A 93 -1.42 -8.91 4.32
N ALA A 94 -0.53 -9.57 3.57
CA ALA A 94 0.80 -9.85 4.06
C ALA A 94 1.58 -8.54 4.26
N LEU A 95 1.52 -7.63 3.29
CA LEU A 95 2.14 -6.30 3.40
C LEU A 95 1.49 -5.45 4.51
N VAL A 96 0.16 -5.50 4.64
CA VAL A 96 -0.56 -4.81 5.73
C VAL A 96 -0.23 -5.40 7.10
N SER A 97 -0.12 -6.71 7.22
CA SER A 97 0.23 -7.38 8.48
C SER A 97 1.62 -6.96 8.97
N GLU A 98 2.54 -6.67 8.05
CA GLU A 98 3.87 -6.15 8.39
C GLU A 98 3.80 -4.71 8.89
N VAL A 99 2.81 -3.90 8.47
CA VAL A 99 2.54 -2.57 9.05
C VAL A 99 2.00 -2.70 10.48
N ILE A 100 1.15 -3.70 10.74
CA ILE A 100 0.47 -3.86 12.04
C ILE A 100 1.38 -4.55 13.07
N PHE A 101 2.11 -5.58 12.67
CA PHE A 101 2.86 -6.46 13.57
C PHE A 101 4.38 -6.42 13.37
N GLY A 102 4.87 -5.73 12.33
CA GLY A 102 6.29 -5.64 12.04
C GLY A 102 7.07 -4.74 13.00
N THR A 103 8.38 -4.96 13.06
CA THR A 103 9.31 -4.15 13.87
C THR A 103 9.60 -2.79 13.20
N ALA A 104 9.96 -1.76 13.97
CA ALA A 104 10.26 -0.41 13.44
C ALA A 104 11.30 -0.39 12.29
N THR A 105 12.27 -1.29 12.32
CA THR A 105 13.30 -1.47 11.28
C THR A 105 12.74 -1.89 9.92
N ARG A 106 11.54 -2.45 9.87
CA ARG A 106 10.87 -2.91 8.66
C ARG A 106 10.34 -1.76 7.83
N PHE A 107 10.19 -0.58 8.43
CA PHE A 107 9.65 0.58 7.73
C PHE A 107 10.71 1.33 6.92
N SER A 108 11.99 0.94 6.94
CA SER A 108 13.10 1.60 6.23
C SER A 108 12.85 1.90 4.75
N ASP A 109 12.01 1.10 4.10
CA ASP A 109 11.65 1.20 2.69
C ASP A 109 10.12 1.31 2.53
N PRO A 110 9.51 2.44 2.92
CA PRO A 110 8.05 2.57 3.03
C PRO A 110 7.34 2.47 1.67
N ALA A 111 8.04 2.79 0.59
CA ALA A 111 7.51 2.69 -0.77
C ALA A 111 7.01 1.28 -1.11
N ARG A 112 7.56 0.23 -0.48
CA ARG A 112 7.09 -1.16 -0.68
C ARG A 112 5.62 -1.37 -0.31
N PHE A 113 5.08 -0.62 0.66
CA PHE A 113 3.70 -0.81 1.10
C PHE A 113 2.70 -0.34 0.05
N SER A 114 3.13 0.50 -0.90
CA SER A 114 2.35 0.80 -2.10
C SER A 114 2.05 -0.45 -2.96
N PHE A 115 2.82 -1.54 -2.83
CA PHE A 115 2.54 -2.80 -3.54
C PHE A 115 1.38 -3.60 -2.91
N ALA A 116 0.84 -3.17 -1.77
CA ALA A 116 -0.38 -3.77 -1.21
C ALA A 116 -1.60 -3.38 -2.06
N HIS A 117 -1.78 -2.08 -2.32
CA HIS A 117 -3.00 -1.57 -2.97
C HIS A 117 -2.73 -0.61 -4.13
N GLY A 118 -1.50 -0.50 -4.60
CA GLY A 118 -1.13 0.42 -5.67
C GLY A 118 -1.19 1.89 -5.22
N GLY A 119 -1.27 2.78 -6.22
CA GLY A 119 -1.36 4.21 -6.01
C GLY A 119 -2.56 4.80 -6.74
N LYS A 120 -3.16 5.82 -6.13
CA LYS A 120 -4.29 6.57 -6.70
C LYS A 120 -3.93 7.28 -8.02
N ASP A 121 -2.65 7.59 -8.19
CA ASP A 121 -2.04 8.15 -9.39
C ASP A 121 -1.56 7.07 -10.38
N GLY A 122 -1.70 5.78 -10.03
CA GLY A 122 -1.28 4.66 -10.86
C GLY A 122 0.14 4.17 -10.62
N HIS A 123 0.83 4.63 -9.56
CA HIS A 123 2.18 4.20 -9.19
C HIS A 123 2.21 3.42 -7.87
N PRO A 124 2.83 2.22 -7.83
CA PRO A 124 3.47 1.50 -8.93
C PRO A 124 2.46 0.97 -9.97
N PHE A 125 1.22 0.75 -9.56
CA PHE A 125 0.11 0.34 -10.41
C PHE A 125 -1.22 0.94 -9.90
N PRO A 126 -2.30 0.97 -10.71
CA PRO A 126 -3.61 1.45 -10.30
C PRO A 126 -4.20 0.68 -9.11
N VAL A 127 -5.05 1.34 -8.33
CA VAL A 127 -5.64 0.75 -7.14
C VAL A 127 -6.59 -0.41 -7.51
N PRO A 128 -6.31 -1.67 -7.12
CA PRO A 128 -7.18 -2.81 -7.40
C PRO A 128 -8.36 -2.83 -6.42
N LEU A 129 -9.45 -2.14 -6.77
CA LEU A 129 -10.58 -1.90 -5.87
C LEU A 129 -11.12 -3.17 -5.20
N ASN A 130 -11.31 -4.26 -5.95
CA ASN A 130 -11.83 -5.51 -5.40
C ASN A 130 -10.93 -6.11 -4.30
N THR A 131 -9.61 -6.02 -4.48
CA THR A 131 -8.63 -6.48 -3.49
C THR A 131 -8.61 -5.55 -2.28
N TYR A 132 -8.75 -4.25 -2.52
CA TYR A 132 -8.77 -3.24 -1.47
C TYR A 132 -9.98 -3.42 -0.55
N ASP A 133 -11.17 -3.55 -1.14
CA ASP A 133 -12.42 -3.79 -0.39
C ASP A 133 -12.32 -5.07 0.45
N GLN A 134 -11.84 -6.17 -0.12
CA GLN A 134 -11.64 -7.42 0.63
C GLN A 134 -10.65 -7.28 1.79
N THR A 135 -9.61 -6.45 1.62
CA THR A 135 -8.65 -6.16 2.69
C THR A 135 -9.32 -5.35 3.79
N ILE A 136 -10.07 -4.31 3.44
CA ILE A 136 -10.81 -3.47 4.39
C ILE A 136 -11.80 -4.32 5.19
N ASP A 137 -12.59 -5.15 4.50
CA ASP A 137 -13.57 -6.04 5.13
C ASP A 137 -12.92 -7.02 6.11
N PHE A 138 -11.71 -7.49 5.82
CA PHE A 138 -10.98 -8.36 6.75
C PHE A 138 -10.49 -7.60 7.99
N LEU A 139 -9.94 -6.40 7.80
CA LEU A 139 -9.46 -5.58 8.91
C LEU A 139 -10.62 -5.10 9.79
N ASP A 140 -11.75 -4.69 9.21
CA ASP A 140 -12.95 -4.30 9.95
C ASP A 140 -13.48 -5.47 10.80
N ARG A 141 -13.45 -6.68 10.24
CA ARG A 141 -13.76 -7.93 10.95
C ARG A 141 -12.78 -8.28 12.08
N ILE A 142 -11.57 -7.71 12.10
CA ILE A 142 -10.60 -7.82 13.22
C ILE A 142 -10.87 -6.77 14.29
N VAL A 143 -11.27 -5.56 13.89
CA VAL A 143 -11.45 -4.42 14.79
C VAL A 143 -12.80 -4.47 15.50
N SER A 144 -13.84 -4.99 14.85
CA SER A 144 -15.19 -5.17 15.41
C SER A 144 -15.17 -6.07 16.69
N LYS A 145 -16.07 -5.76 17.65
CA LYS A 145 -15.98 -6.20 19.05
C LYS A 145 -16.11 -7.72 19.29
N SER A 146 -15.10 -8.24 20.02
CA SER A 146 -14.99 -9.40 20.94
C SER A 146 -15.63 -10.76 20.59
N GLY A 147 -14.77 -11.77 20.47
CA GLY A 147 -15.08 -13.19 20.44
C GLY A 147 -13.80 -14.00 20.16
N LEU A 148 -13.88 -15.34 20.21
CA LEU A 148 -12.78 -16.23 19.79
C LEU A 148 -12.34 -15.92 18.35
N ASP A 149 -13.32 -15.67 17.47
CA ASP A 149 -13.13 -15.27 16.06
C ASP A 149 -12.20 -14.05 15.88
N ARG A 150 -12.27 -13.05 16.76
CA ARG A 150 -11.36 -11.89 16.71
C ARG A 150 -9.92 -12.30 17.01
N SER A 151 -9.71 -13.05 18.09
CA SER A 151 -8.37 -13.50 18.49
C SER A 151 -7.76 -14.42 17.42
N GLU A 152 -8.59 -15.27 16.82
CA GLU A 152 -8.20 -16.13 15.71
C GLU A 152 -7.79 -15.31 14.47
N LYS A 153 -8.57 -14.30 14.06
CA LYS A 153 -8.22 -13.43 12.91
C LYS A 153 -6.95 -12.62 13.15
N ILE A 154 -6.76 -12.09 14.37
CA ILE A 154 -5.52 -11.42 14.77
C ILE A 154 -4.35 -12.40 14.67
N SER A 155 -4.54 -13.65 15.13
CA SER A 155 -3.51 -14.68 15.03
C SER A 155 -3.19 -15.01 13.57
N ALA A 156 -4.18 -15.08 12.68
CA ALA A 156 -3.96 -15.33 11.25
C ALA A 156 -3.16 -14.20 10.61
N ALA A 157 -3.50 -12.94 10.90
CA ALA A 157 -2.76 -11.79 10.40
C ALA A 157 -1.31 -11.77 10.94
N ARG A 158 -1.08 -12.14 12.21
CA ARG A 158 0.27 -12.29 12.78
C ARG A 158 1.07 -13.41 12.09
N LYS A 159 0.45 -14.57 11.87
CA LYS A 159 1.09 -15.68 11.16
C LYS A 159 1.48 -15.30 9.73
N LEU A 160 0.65 -14.53 9.04
CA LEU A 160 0.96 -14.01 7.71
C LEU A 160 2.22 -13.14 7.71
N HIS A 161 2.41 -12.31 8.74
CA HIS A 161 3.65 -11.57 8.94
C HIS A 161 4.86 -12.50 9.22
N GLU A 162 4.68 -13.56 10.00
CA GLU A 162 5.75 -14.53 10.28
C GLU A 162 6.16 -15.32 9.05
N MET A 163 5.20 -15.70 8.18
CA MET A 163 5.46 -16.36 6.89
C MET A 163 6.21 -15.45 5.95
N SER A 164 5.75 -14.20 5.81
CA SER A 164 6.45 -13.11 5.12
C SER A 164 7.93 -13.03 5.52
N ARG A 165 8.19 -13.02 6.83
CA ARG A 165 9.54 -12.93 7.39
C ARG A 165 10.39 -14.17 7.13
N ARG A 166 9.81 -15.37 7.27
CA ARG A 166 10.50 -16.64 6.94
C ARG A 166 10.90 -16.64 5.47
N GLY A 167 10.00 -16.21 4.62
CA GLY A 167 10.19 -16.20 3.19
C GLY A 167 11.31 -15.31 2.68
N GLU A 168 11.64 -14.24 3.41
CA GLU A 168 12.77 -13.36 3.12
C GLU A 168 14.13 -14.06 3.30
N GLN A 169 14.25 -15.04 4.20
CA GLN A 169 15.55 -15.64 4.56
C GLN A 169 16.22 -16.28 3.33
N ASP A 170 15.45 -17.06 2.58
CA ASP A 170 15.93 -17.85 1.44
C ASP A 170 15.85 -17.11 0.09
N PHE A 171 15.31 -15.88 0.07
CA PHE A 171 15.09 -15.14 -1.16
C PHE A 171 16.34 -14.35 -1.60
N ILE A 172 16.62 -14.38 -2.91
CA ILE A 172 17.66 -13.57 -3.55
C ILE A 172 16.94 -12.49 -4.37
N GLY A 173 17.13 -11.23 -4.00
CA GLY A 173 16.57 -10.09 -4.73
C GLY A 173 17.32 -9.86 -6.04
N ASP A 174 16.56 -9.62 -7.12
CA ASP A 174 17.09 -9.24 -8.43
C ASP A 174 16.49 -7.89 -8.85
N GLU A 175 17.31 -6.83 -8.78
CA GLU A 175 16.88 -5.48 -9.13
C GLU A 175 16.49 -5.35 -10.61
N GLY A 176 17.08 -6.17 -11.50
CA GLY A 176 16.79 -6.15 -12.93
C GLY A 176 15.35 -6.54 -13.26
N LYS A 177 14.69 -7.29 -12.35
CA LYS A 177 13.31 -7.74 -12.50
C LYS A 177 12.26 -6.77 -11.96
N PHE A 178 12.67 -5.65 -11.37
CA PHE A 178 11.73 -4.70 -10.78
C PHE A 178 10.66 -4.22 -11.78
N ALA A 179 11.08 -3.86 -12.99
CA ALA A 179 10.17 -3.40 -14.04
C ALA A 179 9.18 -4.51 -14.46
N GLU A 180 9.65 -5.75 -14.58
CA GLU A 180 8.80 -6.90 -14.92
C GLU A 180 7.74 -7.15 -13.82
N VAL A 181 8.15 -7.05 -12.56
CA VAL A 181 7.24 -7.17 -11.41
C VAL A 181 6.18 -6.07 -11.46
N VAL A 182 6.57 -4.81 -11.68
CA VAL A 182 5.61 -3.68 -11.77
C VAL A 182 4.61 -3.91 -12.90
N GLU A 183 5.05 -4.37 -14.07
CA GLU A 183 4.17 -4.67 -15.20
C GLU A 183 3.24 -5.85 -14.93
N LEU A 184 3.71 -6.91 -14.28
CA LEU A 184 2.86 -8.01 -13.84
C LEU A 184 1.78 -7.51 -12.87
N GLN A 185 2.17 -6.69 -11.89
CA GLN A 185 1.24 -6.14 -10.89
C GLN A 185 0.22 -5.20 -11.54
N ARG A 186 0.62 -4.44 -12.56
CA ARG A 186 -0.29 -3.59 -13.35
C ARG A 186 -1.33 -4.42 -14.11
N LYS A 187 -0.93 -5.53 -14.74
CA LYS A 187 -1.86 -6.46 -15.41
C LYS A 187 -2.84 -7.08 -14.43
N GLU A 188 -2.34 -7.57 -13.30
CA GLU A 188 -3.17 -8.16 -12.25
C GLU A 188 -4.12 -7.12 -11.63
N ALA A 189 -3.66 -5.89 -11.40
CA ALA A 189 -4.51 -4.83 -10.86
C ALA A 189 -5.74 -4.58 -11.74
N MET A 190 -5.59 -4.60 -13.07
CA MET A 190 -6.72 -4.46 -14.00
C MET A 190 -7.76 -5.58 -13.85
N ARG A 191 -7.32 -6.83 -13.58
CA ARG A 191 -8.22 -7.96 -13.33
C ARG A 191 -9.04 -7.80 -12.05
N HIS A 192 -8.58 -6.97 -11.13
CA HIS A 192 -9.20 -6.69 -9.83
C HIS A 192 -9.83 -5.29 -9.74
N GLY A 193 -10.23 -4.72 -10.88
CA GLY A 193 -10.91 -3.41 -10.90
C GLY A 193 -9.96 -2.23 -10.71
N GLY A 194 -8.74 -2.32 -11.25
CA GLY A 194 -7.71 -1.29 -11.20
C GLY A 194 -8.23 0.09 -11.60
N ARG A 195 -8.08 1.08 -10.71
CA ARG A 195 -8.48 2.47 -10.94
C ARG A 195 -7.45 3.50 -10.48
N THR A 196 -7.50 4.65 -11.13
CA THR A 196 -6.76 5.87 -10.79
C THR A 196 -7.71 7.06 -10.71
N VAL A 197 -7.27 8.15 -10.08
CA VAL A 197 -8.01 9.42 -10.04
C VAL A 197 -8.24 10.03 -11.43
N PHE A 198 -7.45 9.62 -12.43
CA PHE A 198 -7.55 10.12 -13.80
C PHE A 198 -8.66 9.45 -14.61
N ASP A 199 -9.19 8.31 -14.15
CA ASP A 199 -10.21 7.57 -14.88
C ASP A 199 -11.58 8.27 -14.84
N ASP A 200 -11.89 8.95 -13.73
CA ASP A 200 -13.13 9.71 -13.58
C ASP A 200 -13.10 11.03 -14.38
N VAL A 201 -11.92 11.66 -14.51
CA VAL A 201 -11.73 12.86 -15.35
C VAL A 201 -11.99 12.55 -16.82
N LYS A 202 -11.43 11.45 -17.33
CA LYS A 202 -11.66 10.99 -18.71
C LYS A 202 -13.13 10.68 -19.00
N ARG A 203 -13.87 10.20 -18.00
CA ARG A 203 -15.30 9.96 -18.11
C ARG A 203 -16.08 11.27 -18.18
N ALA A 204 -15.77 12.24 -17.31
CA ALA A 204 -16.42 13.55 -17.32
C ALA A 204 -16.21 14.31 -18.65
N ASP A 205 -15.02 14.23 -19.24
CA ASP A 205 -14.73 14.85 -20.55
C ASP A 205 -15.48 14.17 -21.69
N ARG A 206 -15.61 12.83 -21.66
CA ARG A 206 -16.43 12.08 -22.61
C ARG A 206 -17.91 12.45 -22.51
N ASP A 207 -18.45 12.49 -21.30
CA ASP A 207 -19.86 12.83 -21.06
C ASP A 207 -20.17 14.28 -21.48
N ARG A 208 -19.24 15.22 -21.27
CA ARG A 208 -19.33 16.60 -21.78
C ARG A 208 -19.27 16.68 -23.30
N SER A 209 -18.39 15.91 -23.94
CA SER A 209 -18.32 15.86 -25.41
C SER A 209 -19.58 15.24 -26.05
N ALA A 210 -20.19 14.26 -25.39
CA ALA A 210 -21.43 13.63 -25.83
C ALA A 210 -22.65 14.57 -25.66
N GLN A 211 -22.68 15.39 -24.61
CA GLN A 211 -23.70 16.43 -24.42
C GLN A 211 -23.57 17.59 -25.41
N ASN A 212 -22.35 17.99 -25.78
CA ASN A 212 -22.13 19.06 -26.75
C ASN A 212 -22.55 18.67 -28.19
N ASN A 213 -22.53 17.38 -28.55
CA ASN A 213 -23.04 16.90 -29.83
C ASN A 213 -24.58 16.90 -29.92
N GLN A 214 -25.29 17.17 -28.82
CA GLN A 214 -26.76 17.15 -28.78
C GLN A 214 -27.40 18.55 -28.95
N LEU A 215 -26.59 19.60 -29.09
CA LEU A 215 -27.05 20.99 -29.23
C LEU A 215 -26.90 21.59 -30.64
N GLU A 216 -26.40 20.85 -31.63
CA GLU A 216 -26.36 21.30 -33.05
C GLU A 216 -27.58 20.85 -33.86
N LEU A 217 -28.77 20.90 -33.26
CA LEU A 217 -30.00 20.55 -33.97
C LEU A 217 -31.16 21.51 -33.66
N PHE A 218 -30.85 22.82 -33.55
CA PHE A 218 -31.75 23.94 -33.88
C PHE A 218 -30.93 25.18 -34.25
#